data_AF-A0A667X5S7-F1
#
_entry.id   AF-A0A667X5S7-F1
#
_cell.length_a   1.000
_cell.length_b   1.000
_cell.length_c   1.000
_cell.angle_alpha   90.00
_cell.angle_beta   90.00
_cell.angle_gamma   90.00
#
_symmetry.space_group_name_H-M   'P 1'
#
loop_
_entity.id
_entity.type
_entity.pdbx_description
1 polymer ?
#
loop_
_entity_poly.entity_id
_entity_poly.type
_entity_poly.pdbx_seq_one_letter_code
_entity_poly.pdbx_strand_id
1 'polypeptide(L)' 'AQYTPLRSIKSCRNRHILVKFLRFSAREVVLRTARKKGYTEWKGQRIFSQDLSRDTIQKRKKYDKGKRPTQKYIS' A
#
# COMPACT_ATOMS: atom_id res chain seq x y z
N ALA A 1 -25.96 34.60 -1.05
CA ALA A 1 -24.72 34.04 -0.47
C ALA A 1 -23.87 33.50 -1.62
N GLN A 2 -22.68 34.07 -1.85
CA GLN A 2 -21.81 33.66 -2.96
C GLN A 2 -21.02 32.42 -2.51
N TYR A 3 -21.06 31.35 -3.30
CA TYR A 3 -20.35 30.10 -3.00
C TYR A 3 -18.89 30.26 -3.45
N THR A 4 -17.98 30.50 -2.50
CA THR A 4 -16.54 30.52 -2.78
C THR A 4 -16.03 29.08 -2.82
N PRO A 5 -15.53 28.56 -3.94
CA PRO A 5 -14.97 27.21 -3.96
C PRO A 5 -13.71 27.21 -3.09
N LEU A 6 -13.71 26.38 -2.04
CA LEU A 6 -12.55 26.15 -1.20
C LEU A 6 -11.40 25.70 -2.12
N ARG A 7 -10.32 26.50 -2.16
CA ARG A 7 -9.09 26.21 -2.91
C ARG A 7 -8.73 24.75 -2.71
N SER A 8 -8.64 24.01 -3.82
CA SER A 8 -8.13 22.63 -3.84
C SER A 8 -6.80 22.60 -3.09
N ILE A 9 -6.81 22.05 -1.87
CA ILE A 9 -5.60 21.79 -1.09
C ILE A 9 -4.85 20.73 -1.88
N LYS A 10 -3.91 21.16 -2.72
CA LYS A 10 -3.03 20.25 -3.44
C LYS A 10 -2.26 19.46 -2.39
N SER A 11 -2.59 18.17 -2.26
CA SER A 11 -1.81 17.24 -1.46
C SER A 11 -0.37 17.24 -1.98
N CYS A 12 0.59 17.73 -1.18
CA CYS A 12 2.03 17.71 -1.50
C CYS A 12 2.64 16.29 -1.48
N ARG A 13 1.83 15.23 -1.48
CA ARG A 13 2.30 13.85 -1.56
C ARG A 13 2.50 13.44 -3.02
N ASN A 14 3.61 12.76 -3.27
CA ASN A 14 3.87 12.10 -4.54
C ASN A 14 2.71 11.17 -4.91
N ARG A 15 2.25 11.24 -6.16
CA ARG A 15 1.17 10.39 -6.67
C ARG A 15 1.67 8.94 -6.79
N HIS A 16 0.80 7.98 -6.49
CA HIS A 16 1.10 6.57 -6.69
C HIS A 16 1.24 6.26 -8.18
N ILE A 17 2.21 5.41 -8.53
CA ILE A 17 2.38 4.88 -9.88
C ILE A 17 1.76 3.48 -9.92
N LEU A 18 0.79 3.29 -10.80
CA LEU A 18 0.17 1.99 -11.05
C LEU A 18 0.87 1.30 -12.22
N VAL A 19 1.42 0.12 -11.97
CA VAL A 19 2.13 -0.66 -12.99
C VAL A 19 1.31 -1.90 -13.32
N LYS A 20 0.85 -2.00 -14.57
CA LYS A 20 0.20 -3.19 -15.10
C LYS A 20 1.25 -4.09 -15.74
N PHE A 21 1.57 -5.19 -15.07
CA PHE A 21 2.46 -6.21 -15.63
C PHE A 21 1.72 -7.00 -16.72
N LEU A 22 2.43 -7.34 -17.79
CA LEU A 22 1.90 -8.18 -18.87
C LEU A 22 1.56 -9.60 -18.38
N ARG A 23 2.42 -10.18 -17.54
CA ARG A 23 2.27 -11.53 -16.99
C ARG A 23 2.10 -11.47 -15.48
N PHE A 24 1.17 -12.29 -14.97
CA PHE A 24 0.95 -12.42 -13.53
C PHE A 24 2.20 -12.92 -12.79
N SER A 25 2.95 -13.86 -13.39
CA SER A 25 4.18 -14.41 -12.82
C SER A 25 5.23 -13.33 -12.55
N ALA A 26 5.40 -12.37 -13.47
CA ALA A 26 6.33 -11.26 -13.29
C ALA A 26 5.93 -10.36 -12.12
N ARG A 27 4.63 -10.05 -12.00
CA ARG A 27 4.08 -9.29 -10.86
C ARG A 27 4.35 -10.02 -9.54
N GLU A 28 4.13 -11.33 -9.51
CA GLU A 28 4.31 -12.12 -8.30
C GLU A 28 5.77 -12.18 -7.85
N VAL A 29 6.71 -12.38 -8.78
CA VAL A 29 8.15 -12.39 -8.50
C VAL A 29 8.59 -11.05 -7.89
N VAL A 30 8.21 -9.93 -8.52
CA VAL A 30 8.52 -8.58 -8.00
C VAL A 30 7.96 -8.38 -6.59
N LEU A 31 6.69 -8.75 -6.37
CA LEU A 31 6.06 -8.61 -5.06
C LEU A 31 6.67 -9.52 -4.00
N ARG A 32 7.05 -10.75 -4.34
CA ARG A 32 7.72 -11.68 -3.43
C ARG A 32 9.10 -11.15 -3.06
N THR A 33 9.88 -10.68 -4.01
CA THR A 33 11.21 -10.10 -3.77
C THR A 33 11.13 -8.85 -2.90
N ALA A 34 10.18 -7.94 -3.18
CA ALA A 34 9.94 -6.76 -2.37
C ALA A 34 9.55 -7.11 -0.92
N ARG A 35 8.70 -8.15 -0.73
CA ARG A 35 8.33 -8.65 0.60
C ARG A 35 9.52 -9.27 1.34
N LYS A 36 10.34 -10.09 0.66
CA LYS A 36 11.56 -10.68 1.25
C LYS A 36 12.55 -9.61 1.69
N LYS A 37 12.71 -8.56 0.88
CA LYS A 37 13.56 -7.42 1.20
C LYS A 37 12.97 -6.56 2.33
N GLY A 38 11.64 -6.55 2.46
CA GLY A 38 10.87 -5.83 3.49
C GLY A 38 10.84 -4.32 3.25
N TYR A 39 12.02 -3.71 3.18
CA TYR A 39 12.23 -2.29 2.98
C TYR A 39 12.88 -2.03 1.62
N THR A 40 12.12 -1.41 0.72
CA THR A 40 12.60 -1.08 -0.63
C THR A 40 12.55 0.43 -0.82
N GLU A 41 13.74 1.02 -0.94
CA GLU A 41 13.93 2.45 -1.11
C GLU A 41 14.44 2.79 -2.51
N TRP A 42 14.01 3.95 -2.99
CA TRP A 42 14.53 4.60 -4.18
C TRP A 42 14.76 6.07 -3.85
N LYS A 43 16.01 6.55 -3.97
CA LYS A 43 16.39 7.93 -3.62
C LYS A 43 15.90 8.36 -2.23
N GLY A 44 15.98 7.47 -1.24
CA GLY A 44 15.51 7.71 0.13
C GLY A 44 13.99 7.70 0.31
N GLN A 45 13.21 7.33 -0.71
CA GLN A 45 11.76 7.16 -0.60
C GLN A 45 11.37 5.69 -0.68
N ARG A 46 10.45 5.27 0.21
CA ARG A 46 9.89 3.92 0.18
C ARG A 46 8.91 3.78 -0.99
N ILE A 47 9.19 2.83 -1.89
CA ILE A 47 8.51 2.74 -3.20
C ILE A 47 7.52 1.58 -3.36
N PHE A 48 7.57 0.54 -2.52
CA PHE A 48 6.70 -0.63 -2.71
C PHE A 48 5.49 -0.67 -1.79
N SER A 49 4.30 -0.66 -2.39
CA SER A 49 3.02 -0.97 -1.76
C SER A 49 2.19 -1.81 -2.74
N GLN A 50 1.48 -2.82 -2.26
CA GLN A 50 0.61 -3.62 -3.13
C GLN A 50 -0.60 -2.78 -3.56
N ASP A 51 -0.83 -2.73 -4.86
CA ASP A 51 -2.08 -2.22 -5.42
C ASP A 51 -3.20 -3.26 -5.19
N LEU A 52 -4.04 -2.97 -4.20
CA LEU A 52 -5.16 -3.78 -3.76
C LEU A 52 -6.41 -2.89 -3.77
N SER A 53 -7.56 -3.49 -4.07
CA SER A 53 -8.82 -2.76 -3.95
C SER A 53 -9.04 -2.29 -2.51
N ARG A 54 -9.79 -1.19 -2.36
CA ARG A 54 -10.10 -0.59 -1.06
C ARG A 54 -10.71 -1.63 -0.11
N ASP A 55 -11.58 -2.49 -0.62
CA ASP A 55 -12.23 -3.55 0.15
C ASP A 55 -11.23 -4.60 0.62
N THR A 56 -10.30 -5.03 -0.25
CA THR A 56 -9.24 -5.96 0.13
C THR A 56 -8.33 -5.37 1.20
N ILE A 57 -7.99 -4.07 1.09
CA ILE A 57 -7.19 -3.38 2.11
C ILE A 57 -7.94 -3.34 3.44
N GLN A 58 -9.23 -3.02 3.44
CA GLN A 58 -10.05 -2.98 4.66
C GLN A 58 -10.18 -4.37 5.30
N LYS A 59 -10.44 -5.41 4.51
CA LYS A 59 -10.51 -6.79 5.00
C LYS A 59 -9.18 -7.23 5.62
N ARG A 60 -8.04 -6.91 4.99
CA ARG A 60 -6.70 -7.17 5.57
C ARG A 60 -6.49 -6.42 6.88
N LYS A 61 -6.81 -5.13 6.95
CA LYS A 61 -6.71 -4.35 8.19
C LYS A 61 -7.54 -4.94 9.33
N LYS A 62 -8.77 -5.41 9.03
CA LYS A 62 -9.63 -6.10 10.01
C LYS A 62 -9.00 -7.41 10.49
N TYR A 63 -8.49 -8.22 9.57
CA TYR A 63 -7.80 -9.47 9.89
C TYR A 63 -6.54 -9.25 10.74
N ASP A 64 -5.69 -8.31 10.35
CA ASP A 64 -4.46 -7.98 11.08
C ASP A 64 -4.76 -7.47 12.48
N LYS A 65 -5.85 -6.71 12.67
CA LYS A 65 -6.30 -6.27 14.00
C LYS A 65 -6.68 -7.45 14.90
N GLY A 66 -7.28 -8.50 14.34
CA GLY A 66 -7.66 -9.73 15.04
C GLY A 66 -6.49 -10.68 15.34
N LYS A 67 -5.36 -10.58 14.62
CA LYS A 67 -4.15 -11.39 14.85
C LYS A 67 -3.20 -10.88 15.93
N ARG A 68 -3.33 -9.61 16.34
CA ARG A 68 -2.48 -9.02 17.38
C ARG A 68 -2.56 -9.72 18.75
N PRO A 69 -3.73 -10.19 19.23
CA PRO A 69 -3.77 -10.91 20.50
C PRO A 69 -3.12 -12.30 20.41
N THR A 70 -3.27 -13.05 19.32
CA THR A 70 -2.77 -14.44 19.24
C THR A 70 -1.25 -14.54 19.07
N GLN A 71 -0.59 -13.55 18.47
CA GLN A 71 0.87 -13.57 18.30
C GLN A 71 1.64 -13.40 19.64
N LYS A 72 1.04 -12.74 20.64
CA LYS A 72 1.67 -12.50 21.95
C LYS A 72 1.74 -13.74 22.86
N TYR A 73 0.96 -14.78 22.56
CA TYR A 73 0.87 -16.00 23.39
C TYR A 73 1.63 -17.19 22.78
N ILE A 74 2.32 -17.00 21.65
CA ILE A 74 3.06 -18.06 20.93
C ILE A 74 4.53 -17.61 20.68
N SER A 75 5.07 -16.71 21.50
CA SER A 75 6.48 -16.28 21.45
C SER A 75 7.21 -16.56 22.74
#